data_AF-A0AAW0VUY2-F1
#
_entry.id   AF-A0AAW0VUY2-F1
#
_cell.length_a   1.000
_cell.length_b   1.000
_cell.length_c   1.000
_cell.angle_alpha   90.00
_cell.angle_beta   90.00
_cell.angle_gamma   90.00
#
_symmetry.space_group_name_H-M   'P 1'
#
loop_
_entity.id
_entity.type
_entity.pdbx_description
1 polymer ?
#
loop_
_entity_poly.entity_id
_entity_poly.type
_entity_poly.pdbx_seq_one_letter_code
_entity_poly.pdbx_strand_id
1 'polypeptide(L)'
;MGSFLCAEAMSNAPEEDSATKLPEDVGREAAWRLLEEIYRGGCVDTICQPFVLLCMALTPKDVSKIVLGPLAPYTMHFLRHLRDFFQVTFKIDEYKEKFTSDEMPESKTGADKLLLTCVGVGYTNISKGQT
;
A
#
# COMPACT_ATOMS: atom_id res chain seq x y z
N MET A 1 -4.76 -8.40 -14.47
CA MET A 1 -4.22 -7.88 -13.21
C MET A 1 -3.42 -6.65 -13.55
N GLY A 2 -3.77 -5.50 -12.99
CA GLY A 2 -3.01 -4.27 -13.11
C GLY A 2 -2.82 -3.70 -11.71
N SER A 3 -1.62 -3.21 -11.41
CA SER A 3 -1.36 -2.34 -10.26
C SER A 3 -1.40 -0.89 -10.74
N PHE A 4 -1.92 -0.01 -9.89
CA PHE A 4 -1.89 1.42 -10.11
C PHE A 4 -1.09 2.04 -8.98
N LEU A 5 -0.07 2.82 -9.33
CA LEU A 5 0.72 3.59 -8.37
C LEU A 5 0.45 5.06 -8.63
N CYS A 6 0.15 5.78 -7.55
CA CYS A 6 -0.19 7.19 -7.58
C CYS A 6 0.74 7.95 -6.65
N ALA A 7 1.06 9.19 -7.04
CA ALA A 7 1.73 10.15 -6.18
C ALA A 7 1.22 11.54 -6.51
N GLU A 8 1.21 12.41 -5.50
CA GLU A 8 0.77 13.79 -5.62
C GLU A 8 1.74 14.74 -4.90
N ALA A 9 1.66 16.01 -5.28
CA ALA A 9 2.32 17.10 -4.61
C ALA A 9 1.43 18.34 -4.70
N MET A 10 1.44 19.16 -3.66
CA MET A 10 0.72 20.42 -3.59
C MET A 10 1.68 21.58 -3.33
N SER A 11 1.29 22.77 -3.77
CA SER A 11 1.98 24.01 -3.37
C SER A 11 1.76 24.26 -1.88
N ASN A 12 2.68 25.00 -1.27
CA ASN A 12 2.55 25.41 0.13
C ASN A 12 1.37 26.36 0.31
N ALA A 13 0.83 26.41 1.54
CA ALA A 13 -0.21 27.36 1.89
C ALA A 13 0.37 28.80 1.87
N PRO A 14 -0.44 29.82 1.53
CA PRO A 14 0.03 31.20 1.41
C PRO A 14 0.49 31.82 2.74
N GLU A 15 0.26 31.16 3.88
CA GLU A 15 0.61 31.62 5.23
C GLU A 15 1.97 31.12 5.73
N GLU A 16 2.61 30.24 4.97
CA GLU A 16 3.96 29.77 5.27
C GLU A 16 4.97 30.76 4.70
N ASP A 17 5.89 31.28 5.54
CA ASP A 17 7.01 32.19 5.19
C ASP A 17 8.03 31.57 4.20
N SER A 18 7.67 30.43 3.60
CA SER A 18 8.38 29.76 2.52
C SER A 18 7.95 30.37 1.18
N ALA A 19 8.92 30.69 0.32
CA ALA A 19 8.64 31.12 -1.04
C ALA A 19 7.65 30.18 -1.74
N THR A 20 6.62 30.75 -2.39
CA THR A 20 5.64 30.02 -3.19
C THR A 20 6.35 29.04 -4.12
N LYS A 21 6.04 27.73 -4.00
CA LYS A 21 6.61 26.71 -4.89
C LYS A 21 6.18 26.98 -6.33
N LEU A 22 7.13 26.99 -7.26
CA LEU A 22 6.85 27.06 -8.68
C LEU A 22 6.13 25.78 -9.15
N PRO A 23 5.24 25.85 -10.14
CA PRO A 23 4.52 24.68 -10.64
C PRO A 23 5.47 23.60 -11.18
N GLU A 24 6.62 23.99 -11.75
CA GLU A 24 7.64 23.06 -12.23
C GLU A 24 8.28 22.26 -11.08
N ASP A 25 8.46 22.89 -9.91
CA ASP A 25 9.02 22.23 -8.73
C ASP A 25 8.00 21.26 -8.12
N VAL A 26 6.72 21.64 -8.05
CA VAL A 26 5.64 20.75 -7.59
C VAL A 26 5.50 19.54 -8.53
N GLY A 27 5.55 19.77 -9.85
CA GLY A 27 5.52 18.69 -10.83
C GLY A 27 6.72 17.75 -10.72
N ARG A 28 7.93 18.31 -10.50
CA ARG A 28 9.14 17.53 -10.25
C ARG A 28 9.01 16.67 -8.98
N GLU A 29 8.51 17.25 -7.90
CA GLU A 29 8.31 16.57 -6.62
C GLU A 29 7.29 15.41 -6.75
N ALA A 30 6.17 15.62 -7.43
CA ALA A 30 5.20 14.57 -7.71
C ALA A 30 5.79 13.43 -8.55
N ALA A 31 6.55 13.75 -9.60
CA ALA A 31 7.23 12.75 -10.44
C ALA A 31 8.26 11.94 -9.64
N TRP A 32 9.03 12.59 -8.76
CA TRP A 32 9.99 11.91 -7.89
C TRP A 32 9.31 10.96 -6.91
N ARG A 33 8.20 11.38 -6.29
CA ARG A 33 7.41 10.51 -5.41
C ARG A 33 6.85 9.31 -6.15
N LEU A 34 6.39 9.49 -7.39
CA LEU A 34 5.91 8.38 -8.20
C LEU A 34 7.02 7.37 -8.48
N LEU A 35 8.22 7.84 -8.83
CA LEU A 35 9.40 6.99 -9.03
C LEU A 35 9.80 6.26 -7.74
N GLU A 36 9.66 6.90 -6.58
CA GLU A 36 9.89 6.25 -5.29
C GLU A 36 8.90 5.10 -5.04
N GLU A 37 7.61 5.29 -5.34
CA GLU A 37 6.61 4.24 -5.22
C GLU A 37 6.86 3.08 -6.19
N ILE A 38 7.30 3.38 -7.42
CA ILE A 38 7.73 2.36 -8.39
C ILE A 38 8.93 1.58 -7.84
N TYR A 39 9.92 2.26 -7.26
CA TYR A 39 11.10 1.63 -6.67
C TYR A 39 10.74 0.74 -5.46
N ARG A 40 9.76 1.15 -4.65
CA ARG A 40 9.24 0.33 -3.54
C ARG A 40 8.53 -0.94 -4.02
N GLY A 41 7.94 -0.92 -5.22
CA GLY A 41 7.58 -2.12 -5.98
C GLY A 41 6.44 -2.98 -5.40
N GLY A 42 5.55 -2.38 -4.58
CA GLY A 42 4.36 -3.04 -4.07
C GLY A 42 3.22 -3.13 -5.09
N CYS A 43 2.19 -3.94 -4.80
CA CYS A 43 0.96 -3.99 -5.63
C CYS A 43 0.15 -2.68 -5.55
N VAL A 44 0.30 -1.94 -4.43
CA VAL A 44 -0.40 -0.70 -4.13
C VAL A 44 0.58 0.31 -3.57
N ASP A 45 0.29 1.59 -3.78
CA ASP A 45 1.05 2.69 -3.22
C ASP A 45 0.94 2.76 -1.69
N THR A 46 1.90 3.43 -1.08
CA THR A 46 2.07 3.57 0.36
C THR A 46 0.84 4.19 1.04
N ILE A 47 0.17 5.14 0.38
CA ILE A 47 -1.00 5.85 0.93
C ILE A 47 -2.23 4.92 0.92
N CYS A 48 -2.39 4.08 -0.10
CA CYS A 48 -3.51 3.15 -0.21
C CYS A 48 -3.35 1.85 0.59
N GLN A 49 -2.16 1.52 1.12
CA GLN A 49 -1.94 0.28 1.89
C GLN A 49 -2.99 0.05 2.99
N PRO A 50 -3.27 1.01 3.90
CA PRO A 50 -4.19 0.80 5.01
C PRO A 50 -5.62 0.55 4.54
N PHE A 51 -6.04 1.26 3.48
CA PHE A 51 -7.37 1.07 2.88
C PHE A 51 -7.55 -0.36 2.35
N VAL A 52 -6.56 -0.87 1.63
CA VAL A 52 -6.63 -2.23 1.09
C VAL A 52 -6.59 -3.29 2.18
N LEU A 53 -5.80 -3.09 3.23
CA LEU A 53 -5.77 -3.98 4.40
C LEU A 53 -7.12 -3.99 5.13
N LEU A 54 -7.78 -2.85 5.25
CA LEU A 54 -9.14 -2.78 5.78
C LEU A 54 -10.12 -3.57 4.91
N CYS A 55 -10.09 -3.37 3.59
CA CYS A 55 -10.94 -4.11 2.67
C CYS A 55 -10.71 -5.63 2.78
N MET A 56 -9.46 -6.08 2.87
CA MET A 56 -9.11 -7.49 3.10
C MET A 56 -9.69 -8.02 4.42
N ALA A 57 -9.60 -7.24 5.51
CA ALA A 57 -10.17 -7.62 6.79
C ALA A 57 -11.71 -7.73 6.76
N LEU A 58 -12.38 -6.90 5.95
CA LEU A 58 -13.84 -6.88 5.78
C LEU A 58 -14.37 -7.86 4.73
N THR A 59 -13.52 -8.66 4.09
CA THR A 59 -13.97 -9.71 3.17
C THR A 59 -14.78 -10.80 3.88
N PRO A 60 -15.48 -11.68 3.12
CA PRO A 60 -15.96 -12.97 3.61
C PRO A 60 -14.87 -13.74 4.39
N LYS A 61 -15.24 -14.84 5.07
CA LYS A 61 -14.30 -15.68 5.85
C LYS A 61 -13.38 -16.52 4.94
N ASP A 62 -12.65 -15.84 4.08
CA ASP A 62 -11.73 -16.38 3.09
C ASP A 62 -10.33 -15.80 3.29
N VAL A 63 -9.33 -16.52 2.78
CA VAL A 63 -7.93 -16.11 2.85
C VAL A 63 -7.64 -15.09 1.75
N SER A 64 -7.24 -13.90 2.15
CA SER A 64 -6.77 -12.85 1.24
C SER A 64 -5.25 -12.70 1.35
N LYS A 65 -4.57 -12.51 0.20
CA LYS A 65 -3.12 -12.31 0.11
C LYS A 65 -2.79 -11.08 -0.71
N ILE A 66 -1.82 -10.31 -0.29
CA ILE A 66 -1.33 -9.13 -1.02
C ILE A 66 0.18 -9.00 -0.89
N VAL A 67 0.84 -8.56 -1.96
CA VAL A 67 2.26 -8.18 -1.95
C VAL A 67 2.35 -6.66 -1.84
N LEU A 68 3.01 -6.19 -0.79
CA LEU A 68 3.27 -4.77 -0.55
C LEU A 68 4.77 -4.49 -0.63
N GLY A 69 5.13 -3.23 -0.86
CA GLY A 69 6.48 -2.76 -0.58
C GLY A 69 6.72 -2.63 0.93
N PRO A 70 7.76 -1.90 1.35
CA PRO A 70 8.01 -1.61 2.76
C PRO A 70 6.77 -0.99 3.43
N LEU A 71 6.43 -1.46 4.62
CA LEU A 71 5.29 -0.93 5.37
C LEU A 71 5.63 0.47 5.90
N ALA A 72 4.74 1.43 5.64
CA ALA A 72 4.82 2.72 6.32
C ALA A 72 4.54 2.56 7.83
N PRO A 73 5.13 3.40 8.70
CA PRO A 73 4.83 3.40 10.13
C PRO A 73 3.32 3.53 10.41
N TYR A 74 2.63 4.37 9.63
CA TYR A 74 1.17 4.51 9.70
C TYR A 74 0.44 3.18 9.47
N THR A 75 0.82 2.43 8.43
CA THR A 75 0.26 1.11 8.12
C THR A 75 0.51 0.11 9.26
N MET A 76 1.68 0.15 9.90
CA MET A 76 1.99 -0.72 11.04
C MET A 76 1.06 -0.44 12.24
N HIS A 77 0.80 0.84 12.54
CA HIS A 77 -0.17 1.22 13.57
C HIS A 77 -1.60 0.80 13.18
N PHE A 78 -1.96 0.96 11.91
CA PHE A 78 -3.27 0.55 11.42
C PHE A 78 -3.50 -0.97 11.54
N LEU A 79 -2.49 -1.80 11.28
CA LEU A 79 -2.56 -3.24 11.52
C LEU A 79 -2.85 -3.59 12.98
N ARG A 80 -2.33 -2.82 13.94
CA ARG A 80 -2.65 -2.99 15.36
C ARG A 80 -4.11 -2.65 15.63
N HIS A 81 -4.62 -1.57 15.04
CA HIS A 81 -6.04 -1.23 15.14
C HIS A 81 -6.94 -2.31 14.53
N LEU A 82 -6.60 -2.86 13.36
CA LEU A 82 -7.36 -3.97 12.77
C LEU A 82 -7.44 -5.18 13.70
N ARG A 83 -6.35 -5.50 14.40
CA ARG A 83 -6.37 -6.55 15.43
C ARG A 83 -7.26 -6.17 16.62
N ASP A 84 -7.17 -4.95 17.11
CA ASP A 84 -7.89 -4.55 18.33
C ASP A 84 -9.41 -4.38 18.08
N PHE A 85 -9.83 -3.89 16.90
CA PHE A 85 -11.25 -3.68 16.56
C PHE A 85 -11.91 -4.87 15.87
N PHE A 86 -11.23 -5.51 14.92
CA PHE A 86 -11.79 -6.59 14.10
C PHE A 86 -11.27 -7.98 14.49
N GLN A 87 -10.30 -8.06 15.41
CA GLN A 87 -9.64 -9.32 15.80
C GLN A 87 -8.97 -10.03 14.61
N VAL A 88 -8.64 -9.29 13.55
CA VAL A 88 -7.92 -9.80 12.37
C VAL A 88 -6.43 -9.63 12.58
N THR A 89 -5.68 -10.71 12.42
CA THR A 89 -4.21 -10.69 12.45
C THR A 89 -3.68 -10.98 11.05
N PHE A 90 -2.74 -10.15 10.59
CA PHE A 90 -2.05 -10.35 9.33
C PHE A 90 -0.76 -11.13 9.57
N LYS A 91 -0.57 -12.22 8.83
CA LYS A 91 0.73 -12.87 8.71
C LYS A 91 1.57 -12.07 7.72
N ILE A 92 2.80 -11.75 8.11
CA ILE A 92 3.76 -10.98 7.30
C ILE A 92 4.94 -11.91 6.99
N ASP A 93 5.13 -12.22 5.72
CA ASP A 93 6.26 -13.01 5.22
C ASP A 93 7.10 -12.16 4.25
N GLU A 94 8.38 -12.46 4.10
CA GLU A 94 9.21 -11.89 3.02
C GLU A 94 8.73 -12.41 1.66
N TYR A 95 8.53 -11.51 0.70
CA TYR A 95 8.15 -11.90 -0.66
C TYR A 95 9.40 -12.21 -1.49
N LYS A 96 9.58 -13.49 -1.82
CA LYS A 96 10.64 -13.95 -2.73
C LYS A 96 10.06 -14.10 -4.13
N GLU A 97 10.49 -13.25 -5.06
CA GLU A 97 10.12 -13.41 -6.47
C GLU A 97 10.62 -14.76 -6.98
N LYS A 98 9.69 -15.60 -7.42
CA LYS A 98 10.02 -16.89 -8.05
C LYS A 98 10.39 -16.64 -9.51
N PHE A 99 11.62 -16.20 -9.75
CA PHE A 99 12.18 -16.26 -11.10
C PHE A 99 12.51 -17.73 -11.41
N THR A 100 11.86 -18.27 -12.44
CA THR A 100 12.22 -19.56 -13.03
C THR A 100 13.62 -19.44 -13.63
N SER A 101 14.43 -20.45 -13.32
CA SER A 101 15.88 -20.49 -13.44
C SER A 101 16.41 -20.60 -14.87
N ASP A 102 16.32 -19.55 -15.69
CA ASP A 102 17.12 -19.44 -16.93
C ASP A 102 17.46 -18.01 -17.40
N GLU A 103 16.94 -16.97 -16.76
CA GLU A 103 17.37 -15.59 -17.04
C GLU A 103 17.65 -14.93 -15.69
N MET A 104 18.93 -14.74 -15.33
CA MET A 104 19.31 -13.83 -14.24
C MET A 104 19.16 -12.41 -14.77
N PRO A 105 18.21 -11.58 -14.27
CA PRO A 105 18.38 -10.15 -14.37
C PRO A 105 19.36 -9.76 -13.25
N GLU A 106 20.56 -9.32 -13.62
CA GLU A 106 21.59 -8.77 -12.73
C GLU A 106 21.20 -7.44 -12.06
N SER A 107 19.93 -7.26 -11.72
CA SER A 107 19.48 -6.15 -10.90
C SER A 107 18.19 -6.52 -10.19
N LYS A 108 18.28 -6.85 -8.90
CA LYS A 108 17.13 -6.70 -7.98
C LYS A 108 16.86 -5.20 -7.86
N THR A 109 16.26 -4.60 -8.88
CA THR A 109 15.90 -3.19 -8.86
C THR A 109 14.63 -3.04 -8.03
N GLY A 110 14.79 -2.64 -6.77
CA GLY A 110 13.67 -2.27 -5.90
C GLY A 110 13.92 -2.57 -4.43
N ALA A 111 12.99 -2.13 -3.59
CA ALA A 111 13.00 -2.39 -2.15
C ALA A 111 12.52 -3.80 -1.80
N ASP A 112 12.77 -4.22 -0.57
CA ASP A 112 12.25 -5.47 -0.02
C ASP A 112 10.71 -5.46 0.01
N LYS A 113 10.12 -6.53 -0.51
CA LYS A 113 8.67 -6.71 -0.62
C LYS A 113 8.18 -7.68 0.45
N LEU A 114 6.95 -7.49 0.90
CA LEU A 114 6.31 -8.28 1.94
C LEU A 114 5.03 -8.92 1.41
N LEU A 115 4.82 -10.19 1.71
CA LEU A 115 3.58 -10.91 1.48
C LEU A 115 2.74 -10.87 2.75
N LEU A 116 1.62 -10.16 2.69
CA LEU A 116 0.64 -10.10 3.78
C LEU A 116 -0.50 -11.07 3.49
N THR A 117 -0.88 -11.84 4.50
CA THR A 117 -2.01 -12.79 4.44
C THR A 117 -2.93 -12.60 5.64
N CYS A 118 -4.25 -12.55 5.42
CA CYS A 118 -5.24 -12.55 6.49
C CYS A 118 -6.47 -13.37 6.12
N VAL A 119 -7.33 -13.63 7.11
CA VAL A 119 -8.67 -14.18 6.92
C VAL A 119 -9.68 -13.07 7.23
N GLY A 120 -10.64 -12.82 6.34
CA GLY A 120 -11.67 -11.81 6.54
C GLY A 120 -12.63 -12.15 7.68
N VAL A 121 -13.27 -11.13 8.25
CA VAL A 121 -14.23 -11.30 9.36
C VAL A 121 -15.59 -11.84 8.92
N GLY A 122 -15.90 -11.83 7.62
CA GLY A 122 -17.24 -12.12 7.13
C GLY A 122 -18.19 -10.94 7.27
N TYR A 123 -17.71 -9.72 7.04
CA TYR A 123 -18.54 -8.52 7.17
C TYR A 123 -19.58 -8.43 6.05
N THR A 124 -20.83 -8.21 6.41
CA THR A 124 -21.92 -7.93 5.49
C THR A 124 -22.49 -6.55 5.80
N ASN A 125 -22.69 -5.74 4.76
CA ASN A 125 -23.24 -4.41 4.95
C ASN A 125 -24.68 -4.49 5.51
N ILE A 126 -24.84 -4.02 6.75
CA ILE A 126 -26.10 -4.06 7.51
C ILE A 126 -27.14 -3.05 6.96
N SER A 127 -26.71 -2.03 6.22
CA SER A 127 -27.63 -1.04 5.62
C SER A 127 -28.32 -1.54 4.35
N LYS A 128 -27.82 -2.62 3.73
CA LYS A 128 -28.55 -3.31 2.67
C LYS A 128 -29.58 -4.21 3.33
N GLY A 129 -30.87 -3.85 3.20
CA GLY A 129 -31.97 -4.70 3.67
C GLY A 129 -31.82 -6.10 3.11
N GLN A 130 -31.98 -7.11 3.96
CA GLN A 130 -32.03 -8.51 3.53
C GLN A 130 -33.21 -8.65 2.56
N THR A 131 -32.92 -8.74 1.26
CA THR A 131 -33.82 -9.33 0.27
C THR A 131 -33.44 -10.78 0.09
#